data_AF-A0A937PC71-F1
#
_entry.id   AF-A0A937PC71-F1
#
_cell.length_a   1.000
_cell.length_b   1.000
_cell.length_c   1.000
_cell.angle_alpha   90.00
_cell.angle_beta   90.00
_cell.angle_gamma   90.00
#
_symmetry.space_group_name_H-M   'P 1'
#
loop_
_entity.id
_entity.type
_entity.pdbx_description
1 polymer ?
#
loop_
_entity_poly.entity_id
_entity_poly.type
_entity_poly.pdbx_seq_one_letter_code
_entity_poly.pdbx_strand_id
1 'polypeptide(L)'
;MKTKTLITAVLLFVLIAANAQPGPLFMGDLLTVFNSDINKSKSTLASKGFKLEFNGEDYENVFFYQWYHGRTSHQSDAFVMKYVIKDPENFDWKDDCVEYITYSRDNYVSCMRYCESSHMPLLESGKKEFTFTDSYLRDPGDYNIYQSSKYWIHFNAVQEADKIVYRVLIRKIPE
;
A
#
# COMPACT_ATOMS: atom_id res chain seq x y z
N MET A 1 55.66 -6.43 -29.70
CA MET A 1 54.40 -5.85 -29.19
C MET A 1 53.24 -6.64 -29.78
N LYS A 2 52.57 -7.48 -28.99
CA LYS A 2 51.33 -8.19 -29.38
C LYS A 2 50.36 -8.11 -28.20
N THR A 3 49.38 -7.24 -28.32
CA THR A 3 48.20 -7.13 -27.45
C THR A 3 47.37 -8.40 -27.64
N LYS A 4 47.29 -9.24 -26.61
CA LYS A 4 46.35 -10.36 -26.56
C LYS A 4 45.36 -10.13 -25.42
N THR A 5 44.13 -9.86 -25.86
CA THR A 5 42.91 -10.45 -25.30
C THR A 5 42.62 -10.15 -23.84
N LEU A 6 42.07 -8.96 -23.59
CA LEU A 6 41.20 -8.70 -22.45
C LEU A 6 39.76 -8.54 -22.97
N ILE A 7 39.20 -9.63 -23.53
CA ILE A 7 37.79 -9.70 -23.97
C ILE A 7 37.18 -10.97 -23.36
N THR A 8 37.13 -11.08 -22.03
CA THR A 8 36.28 -12.08 -21.36
C THR A 8 36.00 -11.73 -19.90
N ALA A 9 35.55 -10.52 -19.59
CA ALA A 9 35.01 -10.22 -18.25
C ALA A 9 34.04 -9.02 -18.22
N VAL A 10 33.48 -8.61 -19.37
CA VAL A 10 32.58 -7.45 -19.43
C VAL A 10 31.18 -7.80 -19.95
N LEU A 11 30.92 -9.08 -20.24
CA LEU A 11 29.61 -9.55 -20.75
C LEU A 11 28.74 -10.28 -19.71
N LEU A 12 29.05 -10.12 -18.42
CA LEU A 12 28.18 -10.62 -17.33
C LEU A 12 28.01 -9.59 -16.20
N PHE A 13 28.08 -8.31 -16.54
CA PHE A 13 27.32 -7.26 -15.85
C PHE A 13 26.27 -6.72 -16.85
N VAL A 14 25.62 -7.63 -17.59
CA VAL A 14 24.28 -7.33 -18.07
C VAL A 14 23.47 -7.17 -16.80
N LEU A 15 23.13 -5.91 -16.53
CA LEU A 15 22.17 -5.47 -15.55
C LEU A 15 21.08 -6.54 -15.42
N ILE A 16 21.16 -7.33 -14.35
CA ILE A 16 19.97 -7.82 -13.68
C ILE A 16 19.39 -6.60 -12.96
N ALA A 17 19.02 -5.58 -13.72
CA ALA A 17 17.77 -4.91 -13.43
C ALA A 17 16.75 -6.01 -13.73
N ALA A 18 16.54 -6.91 -12.75
CA ALA A 18 15.34 -7.69 -12.71
C ALA A 18 14.23 -6.65 -12.84
N ASN A 19 13.66 -6.51 -14.03
CA ASN A 19 12.50 -5.68 -14.22
C ASN A 19 11.50 -6.26 -13.24
N ALA A 20 11.32 -5.55 -12.12
CA ALA A 20 10.45 -5.98 -11.05
C ALA A 20 9.12 -6.29 -11.71
N GLN A 21 8.76 -7.57 -11.74
CA GLN A 21 7.53 -7.95 -12.40
C GLN A 21 6.40 -7.36 -11.55
N PRO A 22 5.50 -6.57 -12.15
CA PRO A 22 4.39 -5.99 -11.42
C PRO A 22 3.65 -7.09 -10.66
N GLY A 23 3.60 -6.95 -9.34
CA GLY A 23 3.12 -7.99 -8.44
C GLY A 23 2.17 -7.42 -7.40
N PRO A 24 1.31 -8.24 -6.80
CA PRO A 24 0.47 -7.80 -5.71
C PRO A 24 1.32 -7.39 -4.50
N LEU A 25 0.85 -6.38 -3.77
CA LEU A 25 1.32 -6.11 -2.41
C LEU A 25 0.52 -6.98 -1.45
N PHE A 26 1.24 -7.68 -0.58
CA PHE A 26 0.65 -8.41 0.53
C PHE A 26 0.77 -7.59 1.82
N MET A 27 0.02 -7.97 2.86
CA MET A 27 0.03 -7.25 4.13
C MET A 27 1.44 -7.10 4.72
N GLY A 28 2.31 -8.11 4.59
CA GLY A 28 3.71 -8.01 5.04
C GLY A 28 4.52 -6.92 4.32
N ASP A 29 4.26 -6.70 3.03
CA ASP A 29 4.88 -5.60 2.27
C ASP A 29 4.37 -4.26 2.80
N LEU A 30 3.05 -4.14 3.02
CA LEU A 30 2.42 -2.91 3.53
C LEU A 30 2.90 -2.55 4.94
N LEU A 31 3.00 -3.53 5.84
CA LEU A 31 3.57 -3.34 7.18
C LEU A 31 5.06 -2.97 7.11
N THR A 32 5.81 -3.52 6.15
CA THR A 32 7.21 -3.12 5.93
C THR A 32 7.29 -1.67 5.47
N VAL A 33 6.45 -1.26 4.52
CA VAL A 33 6.36 0.14 4.07
C VAL A 33 5.99 1.05 5.23
N PHE A 34 5.00 0.69 6.04
CA PHE A 34 4.57 1.47 7.20
C PHE A 34 5.72 1.68 8.20
N ASN A 35 6.39 0.60 8.63
CA ASN A 35 7.39 0.64 9.70
C ASN A 35 8.79 1.12 9.31
N SER A 36 9.05 1.34 8.03
CA SER A 36 10.41 1.63 7.55
C SER A 36 10.63 3.10 7.22
N ASP A 37 11.87 3.53 7.01
CA ASP A 37 12.13 4.85 6.44
C ASP A 37 11.69 4.92 4.97
N ILE A 38 11.80 6.12 4.39
CA ILE A 38 11.40 6.39 3.01
C ILE A 38 12.24 5.63 1.97
N ASN A 39 13.53 5.44 2.20
CA ASN A 39 14.40 4.74 1.25
C ASN A 39 14.05 3.25 1.19
N LYS A 40 13.81 2.65 2.36
CA LYS A 40 13.39 1.25 2.45
C LYS A 40 11.99 1.07 1.87
N SER A 41 11.05 1.99 2.16
CA SER A 41 9.71 2.01 1.57
C SER A 41 9.77 2.02 0.04
N LYS A 42 10.56 2.93 -0.54
CA LYS A 42 10.80 3.03 -1.98
C LYS A 42 11.36 1.73 -2.55
N SER A 43 12.34 1.13 -1.89
CA SER A 43 12.94 -0.14 -2.36
C SER A 43 11.94 -1.31 -2.36
N THR A 44 11.12 -1.42 -1.31
CA THR A 44 10.08 -2.44 -1.19
C THR A 44 9.05 -2.30 -2.31
N LEU A 45 8.55 -1.09 -2.54
CA LEU A 45 7.55 -0.81 -3.57
C LEU A 45 8.12 -0.98 -5.00
N ALA A 46 9.33 -0.49 -5.24
CA ALA A 46 10.01 -0.67 -6.52
C ALA A 46 10.23 -2.16 -6.86
N SER A 47 10.54 -3.00 -5.87
CA SER A 47 10.68 -4.46 -6.06
C SER A 47 9.38 -5.16 -6.49
N LYS A 48 8.23 -4.49 -6.32
CA LYS A 48 6.89 -4.97 -6.70
C LYS A 48 6.37 -4.30 -7.98
N GLY A 49 7.21 -3.50 -8.65
CA GLY A 49 6.86 -2.81 -9.88
C GLY A 49 6.08 -1.51 -9.69
N PHE A 50 6.00 -0.98 -8.46
CA PHE A 50 5.43 0.34 -8.19
C PHE A 50 6.44 1.43 -8.52
N LYS A 51 5.97 2.53 -9.09
CA LYS A 51 6.74 3.72 -9.43
C LYS A 51 6.29 4.89 -8.59
N LEU A 52 7.24 5.72 -8.18
CA LEU A 52 6.94 6.96 -7.48
C LEU A 52 6.35 7.94 -8.49
N GLU A 53 5.11 8.36 -8.27
CA GLU A 53 4.41 9.34 -9.11
C GLU A 53 4.47 10.73 -8.51
N PHE A 54 4.44 10.82 -7.18
CA PHE A 54 4.46 12.10 -6.49
C PHE A 54 5.19 12.01 -5.15
N ASN A 55 5.92 13.07 -4.82
CA ASN A 55 6.70 13.23 -3.61
C ASN A 55 6.46 14.64 -3.07
N GLY A 56 5.77 14.74 -1.93
CA GLY A 56 5.37 16.01 -1.34
C GLY A 56 5.93 16.20 0.06
N GLU A 57 6.05 17.47 0.42
CA GLU A 57 6.48 17.93 1.74
C GLU A 57 5.40 18.88 2.29
N ASP A 58 5.26 18.93 3.62
CA ASP A 58 4.43 19.88 4.37
C ASP A 58 2.93 19.96 3.97
N TYR A 59 2.16 18.90 4.25
CA TYR A 59 0.69 18.88 4.17
C TYR A 59 0.06 18.73 5.55
N GLU A 60 -0.61 19.78 6.05
CA GLU A 60 -1.17 19.80 7.42
C GLU A 60 -0.12 19.42 8.49
N ASN A 61 -0.32 18.34 9.25
CA ASN A 61 0.65 17.83 10.23
C ASN A 61 1.64 16.80 9.65
N VAL A 62 1.49 16.45 8.38
CA VAL A 62 2.34 15.50 7.65
C VAL A 62 3.51 16.27 7.03
N PHE A 63 4.75 16.02 7.47
CA PHE A 63 5.90 16.70 6.88
C PHE A 63 6.32 16.08 5.54
N PHE A 64 5.93 14.83 5.29
CA PHE A 64 6.33 14.13 4.07
C PHE A 64 5.33 13.08 3.65
N TYR A 65 4.98 13.05 2.37
CA TYR A 65 4.17 11.97 1.81
C TYR A 65 4.61 11.58 0.41
N GLN A 66 4.38 10.30 0.09
CA GLN A 66 4.70 9.74 -1.21
C GLN A 66 3.53 8.98 -1.78
N TRP A 67 3.31 9.17 -3.07
CA TRP A 67 2.33 8.44 -3.86
C TRP A 67 3.02 7.58 -4.90
N TYR A 68 2.68 6.31 -4.89
CA TYR A 68 3.19 5.32 -5.81
C TYR A 68 2.05 4.73 -6.63
N HIS A 69 2.27 4.56 -7.93
CA HIS A 69 1.37 3.84 -8.83
C HIS A 69 2.04 2.56 -9.31
N GLY A 70 1.30 1.47 -9.29
CA GLY A 70 1.73 0.18 -9.79
C GLY A 70 0.60 -0.55 -10.47
N ARG A 71 0.94 -1.65 -11.14
CA ARG A 71 -0.02 -2.65 -11.59
C ARG A 71 0.17 -3.91 -10.80
N THR A 72 -0.94 -4.57 -10.50
CA THR A 72 -0.89 -5.88 -9.83
C THR A 72 -0.75 -6.99 -10.87
N SER A 73 -0.56 -8.24 -10.44
CA SER A 73 -0.48 -9.42 -11.32
C SER A 73 -1.68 -9.60 -12.26
N HIS A 74 -2.79 -8.90 -11.99
CA HIS A 74 -4.03 -8.90 -12.78
C HIS A 74 -4.19 -7.70 -13.71
N GLN A 75 -3.13 -6.94 -13.99
CA GLN A 75 -3.13 -5.69 -14.78
C GLN A 75 -4.03 -4.57 -14.24
N SER A 76 -4.66 -4.74 -13.07
CA SER A 76 -5.40 -3.68 -12.41
C SER A 76 -4.44 -2.70 -11.74
N ASP A 77 -4.77 -1.42 -11.84
CA ASP A 77 -4.03 -0.36 -11.16
C ASP A 77 -4.11 -0.55 -9.65
N ALA A 78 -3.06 -0.10 -8.98
CA ALA A 78 -3.02 0.01 -7.54
C ALA A 78 -2.14 1.20 -7.14
N PHE A 79 -2.47 1.78 -6.00
CA PHE A 79 -1.80 2.95 -5.48
C PHE A 79 -1.40 2.72 -4.03
N VAL A 80 -0.23 3.23 -3.67
CA VAL A 80 0.22 3.26 -2.27
C VAL A 80 0.52 4.70 -1.92
N MET A 81 -0.05 5.16 -0.82
CA MET A 81 0.29 6.43 -0.20
C MET A 81 0.90 6.16 1.16
N LYS A 82 2.03 6.81 1.44
CA LYS A 82 2.65 6.81 2.76
C LYS A 82 2.74 8.24 3.25
N TYR A 83 2.29 8.48 4.47
CA TYR A 83 2.38 9.74 5.18
C TYR A 83 3.37 9.57 6.33
N VAL A 84 4.17 10.59 6.63
CA VAL A 84 5.12 10.59 7.75
C VAL A 84 4.93 11.86 8.56
N ILE A 85 4.83 11.70 9.88
CA ILE A 85 4.58 12.77 10.86
C ILE A 85 5.87 13.39 11.38
N LYS A 86 5.88 14.73 11.56
CA LYS A 86 7.09 15.48 11.90
C LYS A 86 7.51 15.29 13.35
N ASP A 87 6.51 15.23 14.21
CA ASP A 87 6.64 15.21 15.66
C ASP A 87 5.66 14.16 16.23
N PRO A 88 6.17 13.06 16.80
CA PRO A 88 5.33 12.05 17.46
C PRO A 88 4.54 12.60 18.66
N GLU A 89 4.95 13.72 19.26
CA GLU A 89 4.28 14.30 20.43
C GLU A 89 3.01 15.08 20.08
N ASN A 90 2.84 15.48 18.81
CA ASN A 90 1.65 16.17 18.31
C ASN A 90 0.85 15.29 17.32
N PHE A 91 0.79 14.00 17.64
CA PHE A 91 0.22 12.94 16.82
C PHE A 91 -1.31 13.04 16.73
N ASP A 92 -1.83 13.30 15.53
CA ASP A 92 -3.18 12.89 15.16
C ASP A 92 -3.11 11.51 14.51
N TRP A 93 -3.90 10.57 15.02
CA TRP A 93 -3.87 9.17 14.63
C TRP A 93 -4.22 8.91 13.16
N LYS A 94 -4.80 9.92 12.49
CA LYS A 94 -5.07 9.87 11.05
C LYS A 94 -3.86 10.26 10.18
N ASP A 95 -2.81 10.84 10.74
CA ASP A 95 -1.73 11.50 9.99
C ASP A 95 -0.51 10.59 9.70
N ASP A 96 -0.22 9.57 10.52
CA ASP A 96 0.78 8.53 10.21
C ASP A 96 0.10 7.27 9.68
N CYS A 97 0.09 7.11 8.36
CA CYS A 97 -0.57 5.97 7.74
C CYS A 97 0.07 5.52 6.43
N VAL A 98 -0.21 4.26 6.11
CA VAL A 98 -0.07 3.72 4.76
C VAL A 98 -1.46 3.38 4.25
N GLU A 99 -1.83 3.96 3.12
CA GLU A 99 -3.05 3.62 2.38
C GLU A 99 -2.68 2.86 1.11
N TYR A 100 -3.24 1.67 0.95
CA TYR A 100 -3.15 0.86 -0.26
C TYR A 100 -4.52 0.80 -0.92
N ILE A 101 -4.61 1.34 -2.12
CA ILE A 101 -5.82 1.37 -2.94
C ILE A 101 -5.63 0.39 -4.08
N THR A 102 -6.51 -0.59 -4.21
CA THR A 102 -6.45 -1.59 -5.28
C THR A 102 -7.82 -1.80 -5.91
N TYR A 103 -7.84 -2.06 -7.21
CA TYR A 103 -9.04 -2.49 -7.92
C TYR A 103 -9.13 -4.03 -8.05
N SER A 104 -8.25 -4.76 -7.35
CA SER A 104 -8.30 -6.22 -7.26
C SER A 104 -8.93 -6.66 -5.92
N ARG A 105 -10.12 -7.26 -6.01
CA ARG A 105 -10.78 -7.88 -4.84
C ARG A 105 -9.92 -8.95 -4.19
N ASP A 106 -9.18 -9.72 -4.99
CA ASP A 106 -8.36 -10.82 -4.47
C ASP A 106 -7.21 -10.32 -3.60
N ASN A 107 -6.58 -9.21 -3.99
CA ASN A 107 -5.53 -8.59 -3.18
C ASN A 107 -6.07 -8.06 -1.85
N TYR A 108 -7.25 -7.43 -1.89
CA TYR A 108 -7.95 -6.94 -0.71
C TYR A 108 -8.31 -8.07 0.24
N VAL A 109 -8.93 -9.15 -0.26
CA VAL A 109 -9.30 -10.33 0.52
C VAL A 109 -8.06 -11.05 1.06
N SER A 110 -6.98 -11.14 0.29
CA SER A 110 -5.72 -11.71 0.75
C SER A 110 -5.14 -10.93 1.95
N CYS A 111 -5.30 -9.62 1.96
CA CYS A 111 -4.87 -8.77 3.08
C CYS A 111 -5.75 -9.00 4.32
N MET A 112 -7.07 -9.15 4.17
CA MET A 112 -7.96 -9.50 5.29
C MET A 112 -7.63 -10.87 5.88
N ARG A 113 -7.44 -11.89 5.02
CA ARG A 113 -7.08 -13.25 5.44
C ARG A 113 -5.78 -13.29 6.24
N TYR A 114 -4.83 -12.40 5.94
CA TYR A 114 -3.63 -12.28 6.75
C TYR A 114 -3.96 -11.89 8.20
N CYS A 115 -4.83 -10.89 8.41
CA CYS A 115 -5.26 -10.47 9.73
C CYS A 115 -5.97 -11.59 10.49
N GLU A 116 -6.88 -12.30 9.81
CA GLU A 116 -7.61 -13.46 10.37
C GLU A 116 -6.66 -14.59 10.77
N SER A 117 -5.73 -14.97 9.89
CA SER A 117 -4.74 -16.02 10.16
C SER A 117 -3.72 -15.64 11.22
N SER A 118 -3.49 -14.35 11.42
CA SER A 118 -2.66 -13.82 12.51
C SER A 118 -3.44 -13.66 13.82
N HIS A 119 -4.70 -14.10 13.85
CA HIS A 119 -5.61 -13.97 14.99
C HIS A 119 -5.74 -12.54 15.54
N MET A 120 -5.67 -11.54 14.64
CA MET A 120 -5.88 -10.15 15.01
C MET A 120 -7.35 -9.94 15.43
N PRO A 121 -7.63 -9.32 16.59
CA PRO A 121 -8.99 -8.98 16.98
C PRO A 121 -9.71 -8.15 15.92
N LEU A 122 -10.91 -8.58 15.52
CA LEU A 122 -11.84 -7.78 14.73
C LEU A 122 -12.60 -6.86 15.70
N LEU A 123 -12.37 -5.55 15.60
CA LEU A 123 -13.03 -4.57 16.47
C LEU A 123 -14.44 -4.24 15.98
N GLU A 124 -14.56 -4.04 14.67
CA GLU A 124 -15.78 -3.57 14.04
C GLU A 124 -15.84 -4.10 12.60
N SER A 125 -17.03 -4.44 12.16
CA SER A 125 -17.31 -4.75 10.76
C SER A 125 -18.74 -4.39 10.42
N GLY A 126 -18.98 -4.17 9.14
CA GLY A 126 -20.33 -3.92 8.67
C GLY A 126 -20.42 -3.67 7.19
N LYS A 127 -21.62 -3.29 6.80
CA LYS A 127 -21.96 -2.79 5.47
C LYS A 127 -22.09 -1.28 5.55
N LYS A 128 -21.44 -0.53 4.66
CA LYS A 128 -21.71 0.90 4.51
C LYS A 128 -23.11 1.05 3.90
N GLU A 129 -24.06 1.52 4.70
CA GLU A 129 -25.39 1.90 4.23
C GLU A 129 -25.26 3.17 3.37
N PHE A 130 -25.80 3.13 2.14
CA PHE A 130 -25.88 4.32 1.29
C PHE A 130 -27.02 5.24 1.75
N THR A 131 -26.73 6.53 1.92
CA THR A 131 -27.75 7.56 2.09
C THR A 131 -28.32 8.00 0.73
N PHE A 132 -29.32 7.25 0.25
CA PHE A 132 -30.45 7.53 -0.67
C PHE A 132 -30.46 8.63 -1.77
N THR A 133 -29.45 9.48 -1.94
CA THR A 133 -29.49 10.60 -2.92
C THR A 133 -28.84 10.31 -4.28
N ASP A 134 -28.14 9.19 -4.43
CA ASP A 134 -27.56 8.75 -5.71
C ASP A 134 -28.24 7.46 -6.20
N SER A 135 -29.25 7.63 -7.05
CA SER A 135 -30.15 6.59 -7.55
C SER A 135 -29.51 5.68 -8.62
N TYR A 136 -28.62 4.77 -8.20
CA TYR A 136 -28.42 3.47 -8.86
C TYR A 136 -28.08 2.46 -7.74
N LEU A 137 -28.76 1.31 -7.70
CA LEU A 137 -28.48 0.23 -6.73
C LEU A 137 -26.98 -0.14 -6.80
N ARG A 138 -26.22 0.29 -5.79
CA ARG A 138 -24.77 0.08 -5.70
C ARG A 138 -24.51 -0.82 -4.49
N ASP A 139 -23.73 -1.89 -4.68
CA ASP A 139 -23.39 -2.87 -3.63
C ASP A 139 -22.98 -2.13 -2.35
N PRO A 140 -23.66 -2.35 -1.20
CA PRO A 140 -23.23 -1.75 0.04
C PRO A 140 -21.83 -2.26 0.31
N GLY A 141 -20.87 -1.36 0.17
CA GLY A 141 -19.47 -1.62 0.47
C GLY A 141 -19.30 -2.31 1.82
N ASP A 142 -18.21 -3.02 2.02
CA ASP A 142 -17.86 -3.59 3.32
C ASP A 142 -16.82 -2.72 4.03
N TYR A 143 -16.83 -2.79 5.35
CA TYR A 143 -15.70 -2.35 6.14
C TYR A 143 -15.40 -3.34 7.25
N ASN A 144 -14.10 -3.49 7.56
CA ASN A 144 -13.61 -4.30 8.66
C ASN A 144 -12.44 -3.56 9.31
N ILE A 145 -12.38 -3.54 10.64
CA ILE A 145 -11.28 -2.94 11.38
C ILE A 145 -10.64 -4.03 12.24
N TYR A 146 -9.44 -4.45 11.86
CA TYR A 146 -8.62 -5.36 12.65
C TYR A 146 -7.63 -4.57 13.49
N GLN A 147 -7.32 -5.10 14.67
CA GLN A 147 -6.36 -4.51 15.59
C GLN A 147 -5.21 -5.47 15.86
N SER A 148 -3.99 -4.94 15.92
CA SER A 148 -2.83 -5.61 16.52
C SER A 148 -2.42 -4.89 17.81
N SER A 149 -1.32 -5.30 18.46
CA SER A 149 -0.81 -4.56 19.61
C SER A 149 -0.24 -3.17 19.27
N LYS A 150 -0.05 -2.85 17.97
CA LYS A 150 0.61 -1.61 17.53
C LYS A 150 -0.19 -0.79 16.53
N TYR A 151 -1.07 -1.44 15.76
CA TYR A 151 -1.71 -0.82 14.60
C TYR A 151 -3.19 -1.20 14.49
N TRP A 152 -3.98 -0.26 13.99
CA TRP A 152 -5.28 -0.53 13.38
C TRP A 152 -5.10 -0.77 11.88
N ILE A 153 -5.85 -1.73 11.34
CA ILE A 153 -5.88 -2.05 9.92
C ILE A 153 -7.34 -1.98 9.45
N HIS A 154 -7.65 -0.92 8.73
CA HIS A 154 -8.98 -0.66 8.19
C HIS A 154 -9.06 -1.19 6.76
N PHE A 155 -10.09 -1.97 6.51
CA PHE A 155 -10.48 -2.45 5.20
C PHE A 155 -11.77 -1.76 4.81
N ASN A 156 -11.82 -1.19 3.60
CA ASN A 156 -12.99 -0.51 3.08
C ASN A 156 -13.16 -0.84 1.60
N ALA A 157 -14.26 -1.47 1.22
CA ALA A 157 -14.69 -1.55 -0.17
C ALA A 157 -15.72 -0.46 -0.41
N VAL A 158 -15.48 0.44 -1.36
CA VAL A 158 -16.38 1.55 -1.68
C VAL A 158 -16.68 1.53 -3.18
N GLN A 159 -17.94 1.63 -3.57
CA GLN A 159 -18.30 1.85 -4.95
C GLN A 159 -17.99 3.32 -5.31
N GLU A 160 -17.05 3.53 -6.25
CA GLU A 160 -16.77 4.83 -6.86
C GLU A 160 -17.13 4.78 -8.35
N ALA A 161 -18.07 5.62 -8.76
CA ALA A 161 -18.62 5.63 -10.12
C ALA A 161 -19.05 4.21 -10.58
N ASP A 162 -18.36 3.62 -11.56
CA ASP A 162 -18.64 2.33 -12.20
C ASP A 162 -17.83 1.16 -11.62
N LYS A 163 -16.97 1.38 -10.61
CA LYS A 163 -16.07 0.35 -10.05
C LYS A 163 -16.08 0.33 -8.53
N ILE A 164 -15.75 -0.83 -7.97
CA ILE A 164 -15.43 -0.94 -6.54
C ILE A 164 -13.95 -0.63 -6.34
N VAL A 165 -13.68 0.28 -5.42
CA VAL A 165 -12.36 0.62 -4.92
C VAL A 165 -12.15 -0.09 -3.59
N TYR A 166 -11.07 -0.86 -3.47
CA TYR A 166 -10.72 -1.53 -2.23
C TYR A 166 -9.55 -0.80 -1.57
N ARG A 167 -9.77 -0.35 -0.34
CA ARG A 167 -8.80 0.42 0.44
C ARG A 167 -8.37 -0.37 1.66
N VAL A 168 -7.07 -0.46 1.86
CA VAL A 168 -6.43 -1.00 3.07
C VAL A 168 -5.62 0.11 3.71
N LEU A 169 -5.95 0.46 4.94
CA LEU A 169 -5.36 1.59 5.64
C LEU A 169 -4.77 1.12 6.96
N ILE A 170 -3.46 1.28 7.11
CA ILE A 170 -2.72 0.93 8.32
C ILE A 170 -2.43 2.21 9.09
N ARG A 171 -2.79 2.24 10.37
CA ARG A 171 -2.58 3.39 11.27
C ARG A 171 -1.95 2.94 12.57
N LYS A 172 -1.11 3.78 13.18
CA LYS A 172 -0.60 3.54 14.54
C LYS A 172 -1.74 3.69 15.56
N ILE A 173 -1.78 2.82 16.55
CA ILE A 173 -2.69 2.98 17.71
C ILE A 173 -2.09 4.07 18.61
N PRO A 174 -2.87 5.08 19.07
CA PRO A 174 -2.42 6.04 20.06
C PRO A 174 -1.90 5.33 21.32
N GLU A 175 -0.77 5.80 21.84
CA GLU A 175 -0.18 5.30 23.11
C GLU A 175 -0.86 5.93 24.33
#